data_AF-A0A842W1M3-F1
#
_entry.id   AF-A0A842W1M3-F1
#
_cell.length_a   1.000
_cell.length_b   1.000
_cell.length_c   1.000
_cell.angle_alpha   90.00
_cell.angle_beta   90.00
_cell.angle_gamma   90.00
#
_symmetry.space_group_name_H-M   'P 1'
#
loop_
_entity.id
_entity.type
_entity.pdbx_description
1 polymer ?
#
loop_
_entity_poly.entity_id
_entity_poly.type
_entity_poly.pdbx_seq_one_letter_code
_entity_poly.pdbx_strand_id
1 'polypeptide(L)'
;EYPLQITFGKIDDTVFLDPNLAEDLVVDGKITYAINNSDQICSIQKSGKAIWSQEEVVKYSKIAIEKANELRDKLNLPQYEVKI
;
A
#
# COMPACT_ATOMS: atom_id res chain seq x y z
N GLU A 1 -1.24 -17.09 -5.10
CA GLU A 1 -1.77 -15.72 -5.13
C GLU A 1 -0.62 -14.74 -5.39
N TYR A 2 -0.88 -13.64 -6.08
CA TYR A 2 0.11 -12.60 -6.37
C TYR A 2 -0.31 -11.29 -5.69
N PRO A 3 0.05 -11.11 -4.39
CA PRO A 3 -0.33 -9.91 -3.67
C PRO A 3 0.46 -8.71 -4.19
N LEU A 4 -0.21 -7.55 -4.26
CA LEU A 4 0.42 -6.27 -4.54
C LEU A 4 0.69 -5.52 -3.24
N GLN A 5 1.88 -4.95 -3.14
CA GLN A 5 2.28 -4.15 -2.00
C GLN A 5 2.01 -2.68 -2.31
N ILE A 6 1.30 -2.01 -1.41
CA ILE A 6 0.95 -0.59 -1.50
C ILE A 6 1.54 0.09 -0.26
N THR A 7 2.49 0.99 -0.49
CA THR A 7 3.23 1.67 0.57
C THR A 7 2.86 3.13 0.65
N PHE A 8 2.53 3.58 1.85
CA PHE A 8 2.31 4.98 2.18
C PHE A 8 3.44 5.49 3.06
N GLY A 9 3.92 6.69 2.75
CA GLY A 9 4.83 7.46 3.60
C GLY A 9 4.08 8.52 4.39
N LYS A 10 4.52 8.79 5.62
CA LYS A 10 4.00 9.85 6.48
C LYS A 10 5.13 10.78 6.92
N ILE A 11 4.94 12.08 6.69
CA ILE A 11 5.78 13.17 7.19
C ILE A 11 4.85 14.10 7.97
N ASP A 12 5.09 14.24 9.28
CA ASP A 12 4.17 14.92 10.19
C ASP A 12 2.72 14.43 10.01
N ASP A 13 1.79 15.31 9.63
CA ASP A 13 0.37 15.00 9.37
C ASP A 13 0.05 14.72 7.89
N THR A 14 1.06 14.74 7.02
CA THR A 14 0.90 14.52 5.58
C THR A 14 1.22 13.08 5.22
N VAL A 15 0.29 12.41 4.53
CA VAL A 15 0.48 11.05 4.03
C VAL A 15 0.43 11.04 2.51
N PHE A 16 1.38 10.35 1.90
CA PHE A 16 1.51 10.22 0.44
C PHE A 16 1.70 8.75 0.07
N LEU A 17 1.34 8.43 -1.17
CA LEU A 17 1.42 7.09 -1.74
C LEU A 17 2.68 6.97 -2.58
N ASP A 18 3.34 5.81 -2.49
CA ASP A 18 4.53 5.46 -3.27
C ASP A 18 5.68 6.47 -3.15
N PRO A 19 6.34 6.54 -1.96
CA PRO A 19 7.47 7.42 -1.71
C PRO A 19 8.56 7.28 -2.76
N ASN A 20 8.92 8.38 -3.42
CA ASN A 20 10.15 8.42 -4.22
C ASN A 20 11.39 8.51 -3.32
N LEU A 21 12.59 8.38 -3.88
CA LEU A 21 13.84 8.38 -3.10
C LEU A 21 13.99 9.62 -2.20
N ALA A 22 13.67 10.81 -2.70
CA ALA A 22 13.82 12.04 -1.93
C ALA A 22 12.82 12.09 -0.78
N GLU A 23 11.57 11.67 -1.02
CA GLU A 23 10.53 11.56 0.00
C GLU A 23 10.88 10.49 1.04
N ASP A 24 11.43 9.35 0.62
CA ASP A 24 11.78 8.25 1.51
C ASP A 24 12.93 8.59 2.47
N LEU A 25 13.82 9.50 2.06
CA LEU A 25 14.91 10.00 2.92
C LEU A 25 14.43 10.92 4.03
N VAL A 26 13.27 11.57 3.85
CA VAL A 26 12.71 12.53 4.81
C VAL A 26 11.47 12.00 5.55
N VAL A 27 11.00 10.80 5.19
CA VAL A 27 9.79 10.20 5.76
C VAL A 27 10.00 9.83 7.24
N ASP A 28 9.06 10.21 8.10
CA ASP A 28 9.09 9.79 9.51
C ASP A 28 8.79 8.31 9.66
N GLY A 29 7.95 7.76 8.79
CA GLY A 29 7.66 6.34 8.74
C GLY A 29 6.68 5.95 7.64
N LYS A 30 6.58 4.65 7.41
CA LYS A 30 5.80 4.06 6.34
C LYS A 30 4.84 3.00 6.87
N ILE A 31 3.74 2.82 6.16
CA ILE A 31 2.86 1.67 6.32
C ILE A 31 2.64 1.02 4.96
N THR A 32 2.85 -0.30 4.89
CA THR A 32 2.70 -1.08 3.67
C THR A 32 1.62 -2.13 3.87
N TYR A 33 0.72 -2.25 2.90
CA TYR A 33 -0.33 -3.25 2.86
C TYR A 33 -0.05 -4.19 1.69
N ALA A 34 -0.16 -5.49 1.91
CA ALA A 34 -0.17 -6.48 0.83
C ALA A 34 -1.61 -6.92 0.57
N ILE A 35 -2.12 -6.72 -0.64
CA ILE A 35 -3.50 -7.03 -1.02
C ILE A 35 -3.48 -8.17 -2.04
N ASN A 36 -4.23 -9.27 -1.85
CA ASN A 36 -4.37 -10.34 -2.86
C ASN A 36 -5.37 -9.97 -3.96
N ASN A 37 -5.57 -10.86 -4.92
CA ASN A 37 -6.51 -10.74 -6.04
C ASN A 37 -7.99 -10.93 -5.63
N SER A 38 -8.28 -11.20 -4.36
CA SER A 38 -9.62 -11.29 -3.79
C SER A 38 -9.93 -10.11 -2.87
N ASP A 39 -9.20 -8.99 -3.03
CA ASP A 39 -9.35 -7.76 -2.24
C ASP A 39 -9.15 -7.92 -0.74
N GLN A 40 -8.39 -8.94 -0.33
CA GLN A 40 -8.05 -9.21 1.06
C GLN A 40 -6.64 -8.74 1.38
N ILE A 41 -6.46 -8.21 2.59
CA ILE A 41 -5.16 -7.80 3.11
C ILE A 41 -4.45 -9.02 3.67
N CYS A 42 -3.35 -9.43 3.04
CA CYS A 42 -2.52 -10.55 3.45
C CYS A 42 -1.55 -10.18 4.57
N SER A 43 -1.05 -8.94 4.55
CA SER A 43 -0.10 -8.45 5.55
C SER A 43 -0.13 -6.92 5.66
N ILE A 44 0.29 -6.43 6.83
CA ILE A 44 0.49 -5.02 7.11
C ILE A 44 1.85 -4.86 7.78
N GLN A 45 2.69 -3.96 7.27
CA GLN A 45 4.00 -3.67 7.81
C GLN A 45 4.14 -2.18 8.09
N LYS A 46 4.33 -1.82 9.36
CA LYS A 46 4.76 -0.48 9.77
C LYS A 46 6.28 -0.43 9.83
N SER A 47 6.88 0.69 9.42
CA SER A 47 8.30 0.98 9.58
C SER A 47 8.54 2.46 9.91
N GLY A 48 9.69 2.76 10.51
CA GLY A 48 10.03 4.11 10.96
C GLY A 48 9.37 4.51 12.28
N LYS A 49 9.42 5.81 12.57
CA LYS A 49 9.00 6.43 13.83
C LYS A 49 7.60 7.05 13.78
N ALA A 50 7.03 7.23 12.58
CA ALA A 50 5.70 7.81 12.41
C ALA A 50 4.64 7.10 13.27
N ILE A 51 3.75 7.88 13.86
CA ILE A 51 2.61 7.39 14.64
C ILE A 51 1.40 7.31 13.70
N TRP A 52 0.69 6.19 13.79
CA TRP A 52 -0.52 5.93 13.01
C TRP A 52 -1.66 5.68 13.98
N SER A 53 -2.73 6.46 13.88
CA SER A 53 -3.97 6.19 14.61
C SER A 53 -4.66 4.95 14.03
N GLN A 54 -5.54 4.31 14.81
CA GLN A 54 -6.29 3.16 14.31
C GLN A 54 -7.20 3.56 13.14
N GLU A 55 -7.79 4.75 13.20
CA GLU A 55 -8.60 5.33 12.14
C GLU A 55 -7.79 5.55 10.87
N GLU A 56 -6.55 6.04 10.98
CA GLU A 56 -5.65 6.18 9.84
C GLU A 56 -5.34 4.81 9.22
N VAL A 57 -4.98 3.81 10.03
CA VAL A 57 -4.67 2.46 9.52
C VAL A 57 -5.86 1.87 8.75
N VAL A 58 -7.09 2.07 9.22
CA VAL A 58 -8.31 1.61 8.54
C VAL A 58 -8.65 2.46 7.32
N LYS A 59 -8.37 3.77 7.35
CA LYS A 59 -8.57 4.65 6.20
C LYS A 59 -7.63 4.26 5.05
N TYR A 60 -6.34 4.13 5.33
CA TYR A 60 -5.35 3.83 4.31
C TYR A 60 -5.41 2.38 3.83
N SER A 61 -5.95 1.44 4.62
CA SER A 61 -6.19 0.08 4.13
C SER A 61 -7.24 0.02 3.01
N LYS A 62 -8.31 0.82 3.11
CA LYS A 62 -9.32 0.94 2.05
C LYS A 62 -8.74 1.54 0.77
N ILE A 63 -7.97 2.63 0.92
CA ILE A 63 -7.26 3.26 -0.20
C ILE A 63 -6.27 2.27 -0.84
N ALA A 64 -5.61 1.44 -0.02
CA ALA A 64 -4.67 0.44 -0.51
C ALA A 64 -5.35 -0.61 -1.41
N ILE A 65 -6.54 -1.08 -1.02
CA ILE A 65 -7.33 -2.03 -1.83
C ILE A 65 -7.74 -1.38 -3.16
N GLU A 66 -8.27 -0.16 -3.13
CA GLU A 66 -8.64 0.59 -4.33
C GLU A 66 -7.44 0.74 -5.29
N LYS A 67 -6.27 1.10 -4.76
CA LYS A 67 -5.04 1.27 -5.55
C LYS A 67 -4.47 -0.03 -6.08
N ALA A 68 -4.56 -1.13 -5.32
CA ALA A 68 -4.14 -2.44 -5.78
C ALA A 68 -4.98 -2.88 -7.00
N ASN A 69 -6.28 -2.63 -6.99
CA ASN A 69 -7.16 -2.97 -8.11
C ASN A 69 -6.91 -2.08 -9.33
N GLU A 70 -6.78 -0.77 -9.13
CA GLU A 70 -6.39 0.16 -10.20
C GLU A 70 -5.07 -0.26 -10.88
N LEU A 71 -4.07 -0.69 -10.08
CA LEU A 71 -2.79 -1.16 -10.59
C LEU A 71 -2.89 -2.49 -11.34
N ARG A 72 -3.72 -3.43 -10.87
CA ARG A 72 -3.94 -4.71 -11.59
C ARG A 72 -4.53 -4.48 -12.97
N ASP A 73 -5.54 -3.64 -13.04
CA ASP A 73 -6.22 -3.30 -14.31
C ASP A 73 -5.26 -2.61 -15.28
N LYS A 74 -4.43 -1.68 -14.78
CA LYS A 74 -3.46 -0.95 -15.60
C LYS A 74 -2.29 -1.82 -16.06
N LEU A 75 -1.75 -2.66 -15.17
CA LEU A 75 -0.56 -3.46 -15.47
C LEU A 75 -0.89 -4.67 -16.34
N ASN A 76 -2.11 -5.23 -16.23
CA ASN A 76 -2.61 -6.36 -17.01
C ASN A 76 -1.54 -7.45 -17.27
N LEU A 77 -0.83 -7.85 -16.20
CA LEU A 77 0.31 -8.73 -16.32
C LEU A 77 -0.14 -10.19 -16.47
N PRO A 78 0.63 -11.05 -17.17
CA PRO A 78 0.28 -12.46 -17.35
C PRO A 78 0.08 -13.24 -16.05
N GLN A 79 0.73 -12.84 -14.96
CA GLN A 79 0.52 -13.44 -13.64
C GLN A 79 -0.88 -13.15 -13.04
N TYR A 80 -1.61 -12.16 -13.56
CA TYR A 80 -3.00 -11.88 -13.19
C TYR A 80 -4.02 -12.53 -14.12
N GLU A 81 -3.59 -13.05 -15.27
CA GLU A 81 -4.44 -13.87 -16.12
C GLU A 81 -4.73 -15.21 -15.43
N VAL A 82 -6.01 -15.48 -15.19
CA VAL A 82 -6.44 -16.78 -14.65
C VAL A 82 -6.21 -17.82 -15.75
N LYS A 83 -5.16 -18.63 -15.61
CA LYS A 83 -4.99 -19.83 -16.43
C LYS A 83 -6.08 -20.83 -16.06
N ILE A 84 -7.04 -21.00 -16.97
CA ILE A 84 -8.06 -22.06 -16.95
C ILE A 84 -7.39 -23.42 -17.16
#